data_AF-A0A2D9U0D3-F1
#
_entry.id   AF-A0A2D9U0D3-F1
#
_cell.length_a   1.000
_cell.length_b   1.000
_cell.length_c   1.000
_cell.angle_alpha   90.00
_cell.angle_beta   90.00
_cell.angle_gamma   90.00
#
_symmetry.space_group_name_H-M   'P 1'
#
loop_
_entity.id
_entity.type
_entity.pdbx_description
1 polymer ?
#
loop_
_entity_poly.entity_id
_entity_poly.type
_entity_poly.pdbx_seq_one_letter_code
_entity_poly.pdbx_strand_id
1 'polypeptide(L)' 'MSFTDAVKEKLNAQIELWEKQLDEQKAKLKSELADAKNQEAESSVREEAKKSIENNIELLQHKIEEAKDRLTDAVDS' A
#
# COMPACT_ATOMS: atom_id res chain seq x y z
N MET A 1 12.67 27.98 1.76
CA MET A 1 12.44 26.57 2.10
C MET A 1 13.75 25.97 2.54
N SER A 2 13.76 25.35 3.72
CA SER A 2 14.88 24.56 4.21
C SER A 2 15.03 23.29 3.36
N PHE A 3 16.24 22.72 3.28
CA PHE A 3 16.46 21.38 2.72
C PHE A 3 15.57 20.33 3.40
N THR A 4 15.34 20.49 4.71
CA THR A 4 14.45 19.62 5.50
C THR A 4 12.98 19.74 5.09
N ASP A 5 12.53 20.94 4.69
CA ASP A 5 11.14 21.14 4.23
C ASP A 5 10.90 20.43 2.90
N ALA A 6 11.87 20.51 1.98
CA ALA A 6 11.79 19.83 0.68
C ALA A 6 11.79 18.29 0.83
N VAL A 7 12.52 17.76 1.83
CA VAL A 7 12.52 16.33 2.16
C VAL A 7 11.18 15.90 2.74
N LYS A 8 10.60 16.71 3.65
CA LYS A 8 9.26 16.46 4.22
C LYS A 8 8.17 16.47 3.16
N GLU A 9 8.14 17.47 2.28
CA GLU A 9 7.17 17.52 1.17
C GLU A 9 7.29 16.30 0.26
N LYS A 10 8.52 15.88 -0.07
CA LYS A 10 8.75 14.71 -0.92
C LYS A 10 8.32 13.40 -0.26
N LEU A 11 8.57 13.24 1.04
CA LEU A 11 8.14 12.07 1.80
C LEU A 11 6.62 12.03 1.94
N ASN A 12 5.96 13.16 2.21
CA ASN A 12 4.50 13.26 2.24
C ASN A 12 3.88 12.88 0.90
N ALA A 13 4.41 13.40 -0.21
CA ALA A 13 3.93 13.03 -1.55
C ALA A 13 4.11 11.53 -1.85
N GLN A 14 5.19 10.91 -1.35
CA GLN A 14 5.39 9.46 -1.48
C GLN A 14 4.42 8.66 -0.62
N ILE A 15 4.15 9.09 0.61
CA ILE A 15 3.17 8.48 1.49
C ILE A 15 1.78 8.54 0.86
N GLU A 16 1.35 9.70 0.36
CA GLU A 16 0.05 9.85 -0.33
C GLU A 16 -0.06 8.92 -1.54
N LEU A 17 1.02 8.80 -2.33
CA LEU A 17 1.04 7.88 -3.47
C LEU A 17 0.88 6.43 -3.03
N TRP A 18 1.60 6.00 -1.98
CA TRP A 18 1.49 4.64 -1.46
C TRP A 18 0.15 4.37 -0.80
N GLU A 19 -0.44 5.35 -0.11
CA GLU A 19 -1.79 5.24 0.45
C GLU A 19 -2.84 5.07 -0.66
N LYS A 20 -2.71 5.83 -1.76
CA LYS A 20 -3.57 5.63 -2.94
C LYS A 20 -3.39 4.25 -3.57
N GLN A 21 -2.15 3.79 -3.72
CA GLN A 21 -1.86 2.45 -4.25
C GLN A 21 -2.41 1.35 -3.32
N LEU A 22 -2.34 1.56 -2.00
CA LEU A 22 -2.89 0.65 -1.00
C LEU A 22 -4.41 0.53 -1.14
N ASP A 23 -5.11 1.65 -1.33
CA ASP A 23 -6.56 1.65 -1.54
C ASP A 23 -6.96 0.97 -2.85
N GLU A 24 -6.20 1.19 -3.93
CA GLU A 24 -6.39 0.49 -5.21
C GLU A 24 -6.20 -1.03 -5.06
N GLN A 25 -5.16 -1.48 -4.35
CA GLN A 25 -4.92 -2.90 -4.10
C GLN A 25 -6.00 -3.53 -3.21
N LYS A 26 -6.47 -2.82 -2.17
CA LYS A 26 -7.60 -3.26 -1.33
C LYS A 26 -8.89 -3.37 -2.15
N ALA A 27 -9.15 -2.42 -3.04
CA ALA A 27 -10.30 -2.46 -3.93
C ALA A 27 -10.19 -3.65 -4.90
N LYS A 28 -9.00 -3.90 -5.45
CA LYS A 28 -8.74 -5.06 -6.31
C LYS A 28 -8.95 -6.38 -5.57
N LEU A 29 -8.44 -6.51 -4.35
CA LEU A 29 -8.67 -7.68 -3.49
C LEU A 29 -10.15 -7.92 -3.23
N LYS A 30 -10.90 -6.85 -2.96
CA LYS A 30 -12.36 -6.94 -2.74
C LYS A 30 -13.10 -7.38 -4.00
N SER A 31 -12.69 -6.92 -5.18
CA SER A 31 -13.23 -7.36 -6.46
C SER A 31 -12.94 -8.85 -6.71
N GLU A 32 -11.68 -9.26 -6.55
CA GLU A 32 -11.25 -10.66 -6.69
C GLU A 32 -12.01 -11.59 -5.74
N LEU A 33 -12.22 -11.17 -4.49
CA LEU A 33 -13.01 -11.93 -3.51
C LEU A 33 -14.50 -12.00 -3.86
N ALA A 34 -15.07 -10.94 -4.45
CA ALA A 34 -16.45 -10.93 -4.91
C ALA A 34 -16.63 -11.85 -6.14
N ASP A 35 -15.69 -11.82 -7.07
CA ASP A 35 -15.68 -12.66 -8.26
C ASP A 35 -15.43 -14.13 -7.91
N ALA A 36 -14.57 -14.42 -6.92
CA ALA A 36 -14.32 -15.77 -6.41
C ALA A 36 -15.56 -16.41 -5.77
N LYS A 37 -16.44 -15.63 -5.11
CA LYS A 37 -17.71 -16.14 -4.59
C LYS A 37 -18.70 -16.58 -5.67
N ASN A 38 -18.57 -16.07 -6.90
CA ASN A 38 -19.47 -16.37 -8.00
C ASN A 38 -19.03 -17.53 -8.90
N GLN A 39 -17.77 -17.97 -8.83
CA GLN A 39 -17.24 -19.02 -9.69
C GLN A 39 -16.36 -19.98 -8.88
N GLU A 40 -16.91 -21.14 -8.52
CA GLU A 40 -16.26 -22.22 -7.77
C GLU A 40 -15.08 -22.88 -8.54
N ALA A 41 -14.85 -22.53 -9.81
CA ALA A 41 -14.10 -23.38 -10.76
C ALA A 41 -12.60 -23.04 -10.98
N GLU A 42 -12.05 -21.97 -10.39
CA GLU A 42 -10.63 -21.56 -10.61
C GLU A 42 -9.91 -21.17 -9.31
N SER A 43 -10.02 -22.01 -8.27
CA SER A 43 -9.58 -21.62 -6.92
C SER A 43 -8.07 -21.42 -6.78
N SER A 44 -7.22 -22.17 -7.50
CA SER A 44 -5.76 -22.11 -7.32
C SER A 44 -5.13 -20.82 -7.86
N VAL A 45 -5.47 -20.44 -9.09
CA VAL A 45 -4.96 -19.22 -9.72
C VAL A 45 -5.47 -17.98 -8.99
N ARG A 46 -6.73 -18.01 -8.50
CA ARG A 46 -7.30 -16.92 -7.69
C ARG A 46 -6.68 -16.86 -6.29
N GLU A 47 -6.37 -17.99 -5.67
CA GLU A 47 -5.65 -17.98 -4.39
C GLU A 47 -4.25 -17.41 -4.52
N GLU A 48 -3.53 -17.71 -5.61
CA GLU A 48 -2.22 -17.11 -5.90
C GLU A 48 -2.34 -15.61 -6.17
N ALA A 49 -3.33 -15.18 -6.96
CA ALA A 49 -3.60 -13.77 -7.21
C ALA A 49 -3.95 -13.01 -5.91
N LYS A 50 -4.81 -13.61 -5.08
CA LYS A 50 -5.19 -13.09 -3.76
C LYS A 50 -3.97 -12.95 -2.85
N LYS A 51 -3.16 -14.00 -2.69
CA LYS A 51 -1.92 -13.95 -1.88
C LYS A 51 -0.94 -12.90 -2.39
N SER A 52 -0.81 -12.75 -3.71
CA SER A 52 0.04 -11.72 -4.31
C SER A 52 -0.45 -10.31 -3.97
N ILE A 53 -1.76 -10.07 -4.02
CA ILE A 53 -2.35 -8.77 -3.65
C ILE A 53 -2.19 -8.53 -2.14
N GLU A 54 -2.41 -9.53 -1.29
CA GLU A 54 -2.20 -9.43 0.16
C GLU A 54 -0.74 -9.09 0.52
N ASN A 55 0.23 -9.77 -0.10
CA ASN A 55 1.64 -9.45 0.09
C ASN A 55 1.98 -8.02 -0.36
N ASN A 56 1.40 -7.54 -1.47
CA ASN A 56 1.63 -6.17 -1.93
C ASN A 56 1.03 -5.14 -0.97
N ILE A 57 -0.12 -5.43 -0.37
CA ILE A 57 -0.75 -4.61 0.68
C ILE A 57 0.18 -4.50 1.88
N GLU A 58 0.69 -5.63 2.40
CA GLU A 58 1.60 -5.64 3.55
C GLU A 58 2.89 -4.85 3.27
N LEU A 59 3.48 -5.04 2.08
CA LEU A 59 4.67 -4.30 1.66
C LEU A 59 4.42 -2.78 1.57
N LEU A 60 3.26 -2.36 1.06
CA LEU A 60 2.89 -0.95 0.99
C LEU A 60 2.66 -0.36 2.38
N GLN A 61 2.01 -1.10 3.28
CA GLN A 61 1.81 -0.67 4.66
C GLN A 61 3.14 -0.47 5.38
N HIS A 62 4.07 -1.43 5.25
CA HIS A 62 5.40 -1.31 5.86
C HIS A 62 6.18 -0.11 5.32
N LYS A 63 6.11 0.16 4.00
CA LYS A 63 6.76 1.35 3.41
C LYS A 63 6.17 2.65 3.91
N ILE A 64 4.85 2.72 4.06
CA ILE A 64 4.15 3.89 4.61
C ILE A 64 4.58 4.11 6.07
N GLU A 65 4.65 3.05 6.86
CA GLU A 65 5.05 3.11 8.28
C GLU A 65 6.51 3.58 8.42
N GLU A 66 7.44 2.97 7.68
CA GLU A 66 8.84 3.43 7.66
C GLU A 66 8.99 4.89 7.22
N ALA A 67 8.21 5.35 6.24
CA ALA A 67 8.26 6.74 5.81
C ALA A 67 7.65 7.70 6.84
N LYS A 68 6.60 7.29 7.55
CA LYS A 68 6.01 8.06 8.66
C LYS A 68 6.98 8.18 9.84
N ASP A 69 7.69 7.10 10.17
CA ASP A 69 8.71 7.11 11.22
C ASP A 69 9.86 8.05 10.85
N ARG A 70 10.38 7.95 9.62
CA ARG A 70 11.43 8.86 9.12
C ARG A 70 10.98 10.32 9.08
N LEU A 71 9.71 10.57 8.77
CA LEU A 71 9.16 11.92 8.78
C LEU A 71 9.12 12.47 10.21
N THR A 72 8.71 11.64 11.17
CA THR A 72 8.65 12.00 12.60
C THR A 72 10.04 12.30 13.15
N ASP A 73 11.02 11.43 12.89
CA ASP A 73 12.42 11.66 13.27
C ASP A 73 12.98 12.96 12.67
N ALA A 74 12.60 13.29 11.43
CA ALA A 74 13.02 14.53 10.75
C ALA A 74 12.22 15.78 11.19
N VAL A 75 11.13 15.62 11.95
CA VAL A 75 10.38 16.71 12.58
C VAL A 75 10.91 17.01 13.98
N ASP A 76 11.36 15.98 14.71
CA ASP A 76 11.86 16.10 16.08
C ASP A 76 13.37 16.40 16.18
N SER A 77 14.11 16.36 15.06
CA SER A 77 15.54 16.74 14.94
C SER A 77 15.73 18.19 14.49
#